data_AF-A0A832J3Q8-F1
#
_entry.id   AF-A0A832J3Q8-F1
#
_cell.length_a   1.000
_cell.length_b   1.000
_cell.length_c   1.000
_cell.angle_alpha   90.00
_cell.angle_beta   90.00
_cell.angle_gamma   90.00
#
_symmetry.space_group_name_H-M   'P 1'
#
loop_
_entity.id
_entity.type
_entity.pdbx_description
1 polymer ?
#
loop_
_entity_poly.entity_id
_entity_poly.type
_entity_poly.pdbx_seq_one_letter_code
_entity_poly.pdbx_strand_id
1 'polypeptide(L)' 'MSIHAQPATRPANPRFSSGPCAKNPTFTLDALSDAPLGRSHRAAVGKAKL' A
#
# COMPACT_ATOMS: atom_id res chain seq x y z
N MET A 1 6.77 -27.25 1.68
CA MET A 1 6.34 -26.23 0.71
C MET A 1 4.82 -26.12 0.81
N SER A 2 4.27 -25.04 1.37
CA SER A 2 2.82 -24.91 1.48
C SER A 2 2.25 -24.40 0.16
N ILE A 3 1.29 -25.11 -0.41
CA ILE A 3 0.55 -24.65 -1.59
C ILE A 3 -0.59 -23.74 -1.14
N HIS A 4 -0.50 -22.45 -1.46
CA HIS A 4 -1.61 -21.52 -1.21
C HIS A 4 -2.54 -21.54 -2.42
N ALA A 5 -3.79 -21.94 -2.20
CA ALA A 5 -4.81 -21.90 -3.24
C ALA A 5 -5.05 -20.45 -3.69
N GLN A 6 -5.16 -20.24 -5.00
CA GLN A 6 -5.43 -18.90 -5.54
C GLN A 6 -6.84 -18.46 -5.14
N PRO A 7 -7.04 -17.21 -4.69
CA PRO A 7 -8.36 -16.74 -4.31
C PRO A 7 -9.31 -16.76 -5.51
N ALA A 8 -10.50 -17.34 -5.31
CA ALA A 8 -11.53 -17.49 -6.34
C ALA A 8 -12.18 -16.16 -6.76
N THR A 9 -12.08 -15.11 -5.93
CA THR A 9 -12.74 -13.81 -6.12
C THR A 9 -11.72 -12.68 -6.24
N ARG A 10 -11.87 -11.80 -7.25
CA ARG A 10 -11.10 -10.56 -7.42
C ARG A 10 -11.95 -9.33 -7.04
N PRO A 11 -11.36 -8.23 -6.53
CA PRO A 11 -12.12 -7.02 -6.20
C PRO A 11 -12.76 -6.38 -7.44
N ALA A 12 -14.00 -5.91 -7.32
CA ALA A 12 -14.69 -5.18 -8.39
C ALA A 12 -14.12 -3.77 -8.64
N ASN A 13 -13.43 -3.19 -7.65
CA ASN A 13 -12.75 -1.90 -7.74
C ASN A 13 -11.25 -2.08 -7.40
N PRO A 14 -10.39 -2.21 -8.40
CA PRO A 14 -9.00 -2.54 -8.20
C PRO A 14 -8.13 -1.28 -8.13
N ARG A 15 -8.48 -0.25 -7.33
CA ARG A 15 -7.58 0.88 -6.95
C ARG A 15 -6.37 0.47 -6.10
N PHE A 16 -5.90 -0.73 -6.39
CA PHE A 16 -4.53 -1.08 -6.71
C PHE A 16 -3.94 -0.20 -7.84
N SER A 17 -2.65 0.08 -7.72
CA SER A 17 -1.92 1.04 -8.55
C SER A 17 -1.46 0.49 -9.92
N SER A 18 -0.91 1.42 -10.73
CA SER A 18 -0.37 1.33 -12.10
C SER A 18 -1.36 1.02 -13.23
N GLY A 19 -2.04 2.09 -13.67
CA GLY A 19 -2.91 2.24 -14.85
C GLY A 19 -3.77 3.52 -14.69
N PRO A 20 -4.73 3.84 -15.58
CA PRO A 20 -5.81 4.79 -15.26
C PRO A 20 -6.75 4.14 -14.22
N CYS A 21 -6.17 3.80 -13.08
CA CYS A 21 -6.85 3.30 -11.92
C CYS A 21 -7.15 4.50 -11.04
N ALA A 22 -8.37 4.57 -10.54
CA ALA A 22 -8.77 5.83 -9.97
C ALA A 22 -8.09 6.08 -8.62
N LYS A 23 -7.85 7.35 -8.31
CA LYS A 23 -7.15 7.71 -7.08
C LYS A 23 -8.04 7.45 -5.87
N ASN A 24 -7.43 7.32 -4.69
CA ASN A 24 -8.18 7.34 -3.43
C ASN A 24 -8.89 8.72 -3.34
N PRO A 25 -10.24 8.75 -3.35
CA PRO A 25 -10.98 10.01 -3.37
C PRO A 25 -10.81 10.84 -2.10
N THR A 26 -10.34 10.24 -1.00
CA THR A 26 -10.14 10.91 0.29
C THR A 26 -8.66 11.18 0.60
N PHE A 27 -7.75 11.01 -0.36
CA PHE A 27 -6.32 11.26 -0.13
C PHE A 27 -6.05 12.74 0.15
N THR A 28 -5.33 13.03 1.24
CA THR A 28 -4.84 14.35 1.61
C THR A 28 -3.34 14.30 1.90
N LEU A 29 -2.63 15.43 1.77
CA LEU A 29 -1.19 15.50 2.07
C LEU A 29 -0.88 15.32 3.56
N ASP A 30 -1.83 15.65 4.43
CA ASP A 30 -1.69 15.50 5.88
C ASP A 30 -1.43 14.05 6.29
N ALA A 31 -1.88 13.08 5.49
CA ALA A 31 -1.59 11.65 5.68
C ALA A 31 -0.09 11.32 5.59
N LEU A 32 0.74 12.21 5.04
CA LEU A 32 2.19 12.05 4.93
C LEU A 32 2.98 12.75 6.05
N SER A 33 2.31 13.48 6.96
CA SER A 33 2.96 14.30 8.00
C SER A 33 3.96 13.53 8.86
N ASP A 34 3.65 12.28 9.18
CA ASP A 34 4.51 11.37 9.96
C ASP A 34 5.05 10.22 9.10
N ALA A 35 5.09 10.34 7.77
CA ALA A 35 5.66 9.30 6.93
C ALA A 35 7.21 9.31 7.03
N PRO A 36 7.89 8.14 7.11
CA PRO A 36 9.35 8.07 7.09
C PRO A 36 9.92 8.28 5.68
N LEU A 37 9.65 9.45 5.10
CA LEU A 37 10.06 9.82 3.74
C LEU A 37 11.58 9.79 3.60
N GLY A 38 12.07 9.36 2.43
CA GLY A 38 13.50 9.28 2.13
C GLY A 38 14.26 8.19 2.91
N ARG A 39 13.58 7.35 3.71
CA ARG A 39 14.19 6.22 4.40
C ARG A 39 13.64 4.90 3.88
N SER A 40 14.50 3.88 3.83
CA SER A 40 14.05 2.53 3.51
C SER A 40 13.23 1.94 4.65
N HIS A 41 12.32 1.03 4.32
CA HIS A 41 11.53 0.27 5.30
C HIS A 41 12.39 -0.58 6.26
N ARG A 42 13.67 -0.83 5.92
CA ARG A 42 14.62 -1.54 6.80
C ARG A 42 15.22 -0.66 7.88
N ALA A 43 15.20 0.67 7.72
CA ALA A 43 15.66 1.59 8.76
C ALA A 43 14.77 1.46 10.00
N ALA A 44 15.31 1.72 11.20
CA ALA A 44 14.58 1.53 12.46
C ALA A 44 13.21 2.23 12.47
N VAL A 45 13.15 3.49 12.02
CA VAL A 45 11.90 4.27 11.93
C VAL A 45 10.90 3.72 10.92
N GLY A 46 11.36 3.15 9.80
CA GLY A 46 10.49 2.52 8.79
C GLY A 46 9.96 1.17 9.27
N LYS A 47 10.83 0.37 9.90
CA LYS A 47 10.47 -0.94 10.47
C LYS A 47 9.46 -0.82 11.61
N ALA A 48 9.53 0.25 12.41
CA ALA A 48 8.57 0.50 13.48
C ALA A 48 7.14 0.82 13.00
N LYS A 49 6.95 1.09 11.69
CA LYS A 49 5.67 1.50 11.08
C LYS A 49 5.10 0.47 10.08
N LEU A 50 5.71 -0.71 10.00
CA LEU A 50 5.27 -1.85 9.16
C LEU A 50 4.31 -2.75 9.93
#